data_AF-A0A2P1FZQ0-F1
#
_entry.id   AF-A0A2P1FZQ0-F1
#
_cell.length_a   1.000
_cell.length_b   1.000
_cell.length_c   1.000
_cell.angle_alpha   90.00
_cell.angle_beta   90.00
_cell.angle_gamma   90.00
#
_symmetry.space_group_name_H-M   'P 1'
#
loop_
_entity.id
_entity.type
_entity.pdbx_description
1 polymer ?
#
loop_
_entity_poly.entity_id
_entity_poly.type
_entity_poly.pdbx_seq_one_letter_code
_entity_poly.pdbx_strand_id
1 'polypeptide(L)'
;LRNLEKDHKFAHLNIFQIIVDMLTERGLFDRVCQQEVKVGTEALKKQLVGLLNQKKIADYIAKKVDLQNQEFVILTGMGNA
;
A
#
# COMPACT_ATOMS: atom_id res chain seq x y z
N LEU A 1 15.94 -10.88 5.07
CA LEU A 1 16.21 -9.46 5.39
C LEU A 1 17.39 -9.30 6.36
N ARG A 2 17.45 -10.04 7.48
CA ARG A 2 18.54 -9.98 8.48
C ARG A 2 20.00 -9.90 7.97
N ASN A 3 20.35 -10.54 6.86
CA ASN A 3 21.70 -10.44 6.31
C ASN A 3 21.90 -9.14 5.50
N LEU A 4 20.87 -8.68 4.80
CA LEU A 4 20.89 -7.40 4.07
C LEU A 4 20.89 -6.21 5.01
N GLU A 5 20.20 -6.31 6.15
CA GLU A 5 20.10 -5.22 7.16
C GLU A 5 21.44 -4.91 7.83
N LYS A 6 22.44 -5.81 7.72
CA LYS A 6 23.79 -5.59 8.26
C LYS A 6 24.64 -4.69 7.38
N ASP A 7 24.48 -4.84 6.06
CA ASP A 7 25.38 -4.24 5.08
C ASP A 7 24.72 -3.12 4.26
N HIS A 8 23.39 -3.01 4.33
CA HIS A 8 22.62 -2.06 3.53
C HIS A 8 21.52 -1.37 4.34
N LYS A 9 21.36 -0.08 4.06
CA LYS A 9 20.22 0.72 4.52
C LYS A 9 19.11 0.68 3.47
N PHE A 10 18.00 0.03 3.80
CA PHE A 10 16.84 -0.07 2.91
C PHE A 10 15.52 -0.01 3.66
N ALA A 11 14.47 0.40 2.95
CA ALA A 11 13.10 0.30 3.44
C ALA A 11 12.43 -0.97 2.92
N HIS A 12 11.71 -1.68 3.78
CA HIS A 12 10.83 -2.78 3.40
C HIS A 12 9.38 -2.35 3.56
N LEU A 13 8.64 -2.32 2.45
CA LEU A 13 7.28 -1.81 2.39
C LEU A 13 6.31 -2.90 1.96
N ASN A 14 5.22 -3.06 2.71
CA ASN A 14 4.12 -3.94 2.33
C ASN A 14 3.00 -3.11 1.69
N ILE A 15 2.77 -3.30 0.39
CA ILE A 15 1.77 -2.59 -0.40
C ILE A 15 0.34 -2.83 0.10
N PHE A 16 0.04 -4.03 0.59
CA PHE A 16 -1.29 -4.30 1.17
C PHE A 16 -1.52 -3.43 2.41
N GLN A 17 -0.53 -3.35 3.31
CA GLN A 17 -0.61 -2.49 4.49
C GLN A 17 -0.73 -1.01 4.09
N ILE A 18 0.04 -0.57 3.10
CA ILE A 18 -0.05 0.80 2.57
C ILE A 18 -1.47 1.13 2.11
N ILE A 19 -2.13 0.21 1.40
CA ILE A 19 -3.53 0.39 0.96
C ILE A 19 -4.48 0.48 2.16
N VAL A 20 -4.32 -0.40 3.15
CA VAL A 20 -5.12 -0.37 4.39
C VAL A 20 -4.94 0.97 5.11
N ASP A 21 -3.71 1.45 5.24
CA ASP A 21 -3.41 2.72 5.90
C ASP A 21 -4.02 3.90 5.11
N MET A 22 -3.87 3.93 3.78
CA MET A 22 -4.47 4.95 2.92
C MET A 22 -5.99 5.02 3.04
N LEU A 23 -6.66 3.89 3.26
CA LEU A 23 -8.11 3.84 3.48
C LEU A 23 -8.47 4.23 4.92
N THR A 24 -7.68 3.79 5.90
CA THR A 24 -7.91 4.05 7.32
C THR A 24 -7.74 5.52 7.66
N GLU A 25 -6.67 6.17 7.17
CA GLU A 25 -6.43 7.61 7.36
C GLU A 25 -7.55 8.50 6.77
N ARG A 26 -8.31 7.97 5.80
CA ARG A 26 -9.47 8.66 5.19
C ARG A 26 -10.81 8.27 5.82
N GLY A 27 -10.82 7.39 6.83
CA GLY A 27 -12.06 6.85 7.41
C GLY A 27 -12.89 6.03 6.43
N LEU A 28 -12.23 5.42 5.43
CA LEU A 28 -12.89 4.65 4.36
C LEU A 28 -12.79 3.14 4.56
N PHE A 29 -11.83 2.64 5.34
CA PHE A 29 -11.56 1.20 5.46
C PHE A 29 -12.80 0.40 5.86
N ASP A 30 -13.46 0.76 6.96
CA ASP A 30 -14.67 0.06 7.42
C ASP A 30 -15.80 0.10 6.38
N ARG A 31 -15.95 1.24 5.68
CA ARG A 31 -16.96 1.38 4.62
C ARG A 31 -16.65 0.48 3.44
N VAL A 32 -15.39 0.36 3.08
CA VAL A 32 -14.92 -0.50 2.00
C VAL A 32 -15.19 -1.97 2.33
N CYS A 33 -14.88 -2.42 3.55
CA CYS A 33 -15.19 -3.78 4.00
C CYS A 33 -16.70 -4.07 4.00
N GLN A 34 -17.52 -3.14 4.51
CA GLN A 34 -18.98 -3.28 4.48
C GLN A 34 -19.53 -3.29 3.05
N GLN A 35 -18.94 -2.51 2.15
CA GLN A 35 -19.35 -2.43 0.76
C GLN A 35 -19.00 -3.72 0.01
N GLU A 36 -17.85 -4.33 0.29
CA GLU A 36 -17.45 -5.61 -0.31
C GLU A 36 -18.52 -6.68 -0.14
N VAL A 37 -19.06 -6.81 1.08
CA VAL A 37 -20.12 -7.78 1.41
C VAL A 37 -21.39 -7.53 0.57
N LYS A 38 -21.67 -6.28 0.19
CA LYS A 38 -22.88 -5.89 -0.53
C LYS A 38 -22.76 -6.02 -2.04
N VAL A 39 -21.62 -5.60 -2.61
CA VAL A 39 -21.45 -5.48 -4.07
C VAL A 39 -20.50 -6.53 -4.66
N GLY A 40 -19.77 -7.26 -3.82
CA GLY A 40 -18.75 -8.22 -4.22
C GLY A 40 -17.42 -7.57 -4.60
N THR A 41 -16.35 -8.38 -4.56
CA THR A 41 -14.96 -7.94 -4.76
C THR A 41 -14.72 -7.23 -6.10
N GLU A 42 -15.29 -7.72 -7.20
CA GLU A 42 -15.08 -7.14 -8.54
C GLU A 42 -15.68 -5.74 -8.70
N ALA A 43 -16.90 -5.52 -8.19
CA ALA A 43 -17.53 -4.21 -8.23
C ALA A 43 -16.81 -3.23 -7.30
N LEU A 44 -16.38 -3.68 -6.12
CA LEU A 44 -15.59 -2.88 -5.20
C LEU A 44 -14.24 -2.47 -5.81
N LYS A 45 -13.55 -3.41 -6.47
CA LYS A 45 -12.27 -3.15 -7.14
C LYS A 45 -12.39 -1.99 -8.13
N LYS A 46 -13.44 -1.99 -8.98
CA LYS A 46 -13.71 -0.89 -9.93
C LYS A 46 -13.90 0.47 -9.23
N GLN A 47 -14.55 0.49 -8.08
CA GLN A 47 -14.75 1.72 -7.29
C GLN A 47 -13.43 2.21 -6.66
N LEU A 48 -12.55 1.28 -6.25
CA LEU A 48 -11.29 1.60 -5.60
C LEU A 48 -10.16 2.02 -6.57
N VAL A 49 -10.22 1.66 -7.86
CA VAL A 49 -9.18 1.98 -8.86
C VAL A 49 -8.81 3.48 -8.85
N GLY A 50 -9.80 4.38 -8.75
CA GLY A 50 -9.53 5.82 -8.72
C GLY A 50 -8.81 6.29 -7.45
N LEU A 51 -9.06 5.64 -6.31
CA LEU A 51 -8.49 5.96 -5.00
C LEU A 51 -7.11 5.31 -4.78
N LEU A 52 -6.91 4.13 -5.35
CA LEU A 52 -5.71 3.29 -5.22
C LEU A 52 -4.86 3.27 -6.49
N ASN A 53 -4.93 4.32 -7.32
CA ASN A 53 -4.07 4.40 -8.50
C ASN A 53 -2.59 4.50 -8.11
N GLN A 54 -1.72 4.03 -9.01
CA GLN A 54 -0.28 3.93 -8.76
C GLN A 54 0.36 5.26 -8.30
N LYS A 55 -0.07 6.39 -8.87
CA LYS A 55 0.44 7.71 -8.48
C LYS A 55 0.10 8.02 -7.01
N LYS A 56 -1.15 7.80 -6.59
CA LYS A 56 -1.58 8.04 -5.19
C LYS A 56 -0.84 7.14 -4.20
N ILE A 57 -0.54 5.91 -4.58
CA ILE A 57 0.25 4.98 -3.76
C ILE A 57 1.71 5.47 -3.66
N ALA A 58 2.32 5.85 -4.78
CA ALA A 58 3.69 6.38 -4.80
C ALA A 58 3.82 7.68 -3.97
N ASP A 59 2.88 8.62 -4.14
CA ASP A 59 2.82 9.86 -3.38
C ASP A 59 2.66 9.59 -1.87
N TYR A 60 1.92 8.54 -1.50
CA TYR A 60 1.77 8.14 -0.10
C TYR A 60 3.07 7.54 0.47
N ILE A 61 3.73 6.65 -0.28
CA ILE A 61 5.02 6.06 0.10
C ILE A 61 6.08 7.14 0.31
N ALA A 62 6.20 8.08 -0.64
CA ALA A 62 7.20 9.16 -0.57
C ALA A 62 7.03 10.10 0.63
N LYS A 63 5.82 10.17 1.23
CA LYS A 63 5.56 10.94 2.45
C LYS A 63 5.94 10.19 3.73
N LYS A 64 5.93 8.86 3.71
CA LYS A 64 6.14 8.01 4.90
C LYS A 64 7.55 7.46 4.99
N VAL A 65 8.26 7.43 3.86
CA VAL A 65 9.60 6.85 3.76
C VAL A 65 10.56 7.92 3.28
N ASP A 66 11.65 8.10 4.02
CA ASP A 66 12.75 8.93 3.57
C ASP A 66 13.57 8.18 2.51
N LEU A 67 13.05 8.23 1.28
CA LEU A 67 13.59 7.51 0.13
C LEU A 67 15.01 7.95 -0.23
N GLN A 68 15.38 9.22 0.02
CA GLN A 68 16.71 9.73 -0.29
C GLN A 68 17.81 9.11 0.58
N ASN A 69 17.41 8.62 1.75
CA ASN A 69 18.30 8.02 2.72
C ASN A 69 18.33 6.49 2.66
N GLN A 70 17.72 5.88 1.64
CA GLN A 70 17.75 4.43 1.42
C GLN A 70 18.61 4.12 0.18
N GLU A 71 19.38 3.04 0.24
CA GLU A 71 20.11 2.51 -0.92
C GLU A 71 19.15 1.83 -1.91
N PHE A 72 18.11 1.18 -1.39
CA PHE A 72 17.04 0.59 -2.17
C PHE A 72 15.76 0.42 -1.33
N VAL A 73 14.68 0.01 -2.00
CA VAL A 73 13.40 -0.31 -1.38
C VAL A 73 12.96 -1.70 -1.81
N ILE A 74 12.56 -2.52 -0.85
CA ILE A 74 11.90 -3.80 -1.10
C ILE A 74 10.41 -3.59 -0.99
N LEU A 75 9.69 -3.79 -2.09
CA LEU A 75 8.23 -3.79 -2.12
C LEU A 75 7.74 -5.24 -2.04
N THR A 76 6.93 -5.53 -1.03
CA THR A 76 6.16 -6.77 -0.91
C THR A 76 4.67 -6.46 -1.00
N GLY A 77 3.84 -7.44 -1.31
CA GLY A 77 2.40 -7.25 -1.35
C GLY A 77 1.66 -8.54 -1.61
N MET A 78 0.40 -8.57 -1.21
CA MET A 78 -0.52 -9.66 -1.58
C MET A 78 -1.30 -9.23 -2.82
N GLY A 79 -0.97 -9.84 -3.97
CA GLY A 79 -1.66 -9.64 -5.23
C GLY A 79 -1.10 -10.56 -6.31
N ASN A 80 -1.94 -10.99 -7.26
CA ASN A 80 -1.46 -11.60 -8.49
C ASN A 80 -0.86 -10.52 -9.39
N ALA A 81 0.36 -10.77 -9.85
CA ALA A 81 1.02 -10.00 -10.90
C ALA A 81 0.20 -10.02 -12.20
#